data_AF-A0A6P8P4E9-F1
#
_entry.id   AF-A0A6P8P4E9-F1
#
_cell.length_a   1.000
_cell.length_b   1.000
_cell.length_c   1.000
_cell.angle_alpha   90.00
_cell.angle_beta   90.00
_cell.angle_gamma   90.00
#
_symmetry.space_group_name_H-M   'P 1'
#
loop_
_entity.id
_entity.type
_entity.pdbx_description
1 polymer ?
#
loop_
_entity_poly.entity_id
_entity_poly.type
_entity_poly.pdbx_seq_one_letter_code
_entity_poly.pdbx_strand_id
1 'polypeptide(L)'
;MENLLCHLISPSELGDAEACPFLLTLGYTPSACYSELIKNMVLSLVTELKGNLLNGLNIQERVALHYYCPFARILLIVSASNYTKSRTSSNRVHAISVLCTPLLTLPEVAPLLEALLTHRDWGVQEALNAQFLAAVNEALLQKKIDLSDSAVLCLWLHHLPSLENTVLHLFERLISIQGHSLGDMECIIKNSLLLRVAHHPSVFRIVDEIFRNALLETNGSSKVLTIIQVFTQCFVQAHQEHNSQHKLPLKTYFLHNHPLLVMALLKHPLDLPTTLWFQHLKGITETLKVAVQDTDSRSHRSLFEHWFLLIHFGIWVDIAAELLLTSKTETSDALLWLLAFYYNPYENPQMSQTLVEARVASDRLVMLSCSPTLSVSKLLVAVATDSTETSTHHPSTNRIIQHLLVIYLLFFSRGHTIAKAFIAHMTQTVETAYEVSNMLARTANRLSILGLKYQRQIKLANELLQEIQSA
;
A
#
# COMPACT_ATOMS: atom_id res chain seq x y z
N MET A 1 29.38 14.39 20.32
CA MET A 1 28.26 15.15 19.73
C MET A 1 26.98 14.95 20.54
N GLU A 2 26.81 13.83 21.25
CA GLU A 2 25.75 13.62 22.27
C GLU A 2 25.86 14.53 23.51
N ASN A 3 27.07 14.83 23.99
CA ASN A 3 27.25 15.69 25.19
C ASN A 3 26.82 17.16 25.01
N LEU A 4 26.73 17.68 23.78
CA LEU A 4 26.27 19.05 23.54
C LEU A 4 24.74 19.17 23.51
N LEU A 5 24.05 18.07 23.19
CA LEU A 5 22.59 17.98 23.17
C LEU A 5 21.99 17.84 24.58
N CYS A 6 22.70 17.16 25.50
CA CYS A 6 22.30 17.10 26.91
C CYS A 6 22.36 18.47 27.61
N HIS A 7 23.33 19.33 27.26
CA HIS A 7 23.38 20.71 27.81
C HIS A 7 22.34 21.66 27.21
N LEU A 8 21.85 21.40 26.00
CA LEU A 8 20.92 22.30 25.30
C LEU A 8 19.44 22.05 25.64
N ILE A 9 19.12 20.89 26.24
CA ILE A 9 17.74 20.44 26.51
C ILE A 9 17.54 19.97 27.97
N SER A 10 18.59 19.75 28.77
CA SER A 10 18.40 19.39 30.18
C SER A 10 17.85 20.57 30.99
N PRO A 11 16.72 20.42 31.70
CA PRO A 11 16.27 21.38 32.70
C PRO A 11 17.19 21.40 33.94
N SER A 12 18.20 20.52 34.00
CA SER A 12 18.88 20.14 35.25
C SER A 12 20.23 20.79 35.50
N GLU A 13 20.71 21.68 34.63
CA GLU A 13 21.93 22.48 34.93
C GLU A 13 21.67 23.98 35.09
N LEU A 14 20.48 24.44 34.71
CA LEU A 14 19.93 25.66 35.28
C LEU A 14 19.11 25.20 36.48
N GLY A 15 19.69 25.24 37.67
CA GLY A 15 18.87 25.23 38.88
C GLY A 15 17.76 26.27 38.75
N ASP A 16 16.67 26.11 39.50
CA ASP A 16 15.46 26.96 39.52
C ASP A 16 15.68 28.50 39.63
N ALA A 17 16.92 28.98 39.59
CA ALA A 17 17.37 30.34 39.82
C ALA A 17 17.57 31.23 38.56
N GLU A 18 17.53 30.72 37.33
CA GLU A 18 17.76 31.56 36.12
C GLU A 18 16.60 31.56 35.11
N ALA A 19 15.37 31.39 35.59
CA ALA A 19 14.20 31.80 34.83
C ALA A 19 14.12 33.34 34.81
N CYS A 20 13.86 33.92 33.62
CA CYS A 20 13.80 35.36 33.37
C CYS A 20 13.02 36.12 34.49
N PRO A 21 13.69 36.91 35.36
CA PRO A 21 13.07 37.49 36.56
C PRO A 21 11.84 38.36 36.25
N PHE A 22 11.84 38.99 35.08
CA PHE A 22 10.74 39.78 34.55
C PHE A 22 9.43 38.97 34.36
N LEU A 23 9.53 37.69 34.00
CA LEU A 23 8.37 36.85 33.65
C LEU A 23 7.83 36.09 34.86
N LEU A 24 8.68 35.74 35.82
CA LEU A 24 8.25 35.30 37.16
C LEU A 24 7.44 36.37 37.88
N THR A 25 7.80 37.65 37.69
CA THR A 25 7.07 38.82 38.25
C THR A 25 5.67 38.97 37.64
N LEU A 26 5.42 38.42 36.44
CA LEU A 26 4.12 38.41 35.77
C LEU A 26 3.30 37.13 36.06
N GLY A 27 3.78 36.25 36.95
CA GLY A 27 3.05 35.06 37.41
C GLY A 27 3.16 33.83 36.49
N TYR A 28 4.08 33.82 35.52
CA TYR A 28 4.31 32.68 34.65
C TYR A 28 5.32 31.70 35.25
N THR A 29 5.06 30.39 35.13
CA THR A 29 6.06 29.35 35.45
C THR A 29 7.10 29.26 34.33
N PRO A 30 8.36 28.87 34.63
CA PRO A 30 9.43 28.79 33.63
C PRO A 30 9.06 27.92 32.43
N SER A 31 8.43 26.76 32.65
CA SER A 31 7.96 25.87 31.57
C SER A 31 6.87 26.49 30.69
N ALA A 32 5.94 27.25 31.27
CA ALA A 32 4.91 27.98 30.51
C ALA A 32 5.52 29.10 29.67
N CYS A 33 6.55 29.78 30.19
CA CYS A 33 7.28 30.83 29.51
C CYS A 33 8.03 30.30 28.27
N TYR A 34 8.69 29.15 28.37
CA TYR A 34 9.40 28.56 27.22
C TYR A 34 8.45 28.14 26.11
N SER A 35 7.31 27.49 26.43
CA SER A 35 6.31 27.11 25.42
C SER A 35 5.70 28.34 24.72
N GLU A 36 5.39 29.41 25.47
CA GLU A 36 4.81 30.63 24.89
C GLU A 36 5.82 31.41 24.03
N LEU A 37 7.10 31.44 24.42
CA LEU A 37 8.16 32.01 23.58
C LEU A 37 8.29 31.25 22.26
N ILE A 38 8.34 29.91 22.31
CA ILE A 38 8.45 29.06 21.12
C ILE A 38 7.26 29.29 20.18
N LYS A 39 6.03 29.35 20.71
CA LYS A 39 4.82 29.63 19.91
C LYS A 39 4.89 30.97 19.20
N ASN A 40 5.29 32.02 19.90
CA ASN A 40 5.41 33.36 19.31
C ASN A 40 6.48 33.40 18.21
N MET A 41 7.59 32.69 18.40
CA MET A 41 8.65 32.58 17.40
C MET A 41 8.21 31.79 16.17
N VAL A 42 7.56 30.65 16.37
CA VAL A 42 6.96 29.84 15.29
C VAL A 42 5.97 30.69 14.51
N LEU A 43 5.06 31.40 15.18
CA LEU A 43 4.07 32.25 14.53
C LEU A 43 4.74 33.32 13.66
N SER A 44 5.76 34.00 14.18
CA SER A 44 6.51 35.02 13.42
C SER A 44 7.15 34.44 12.16
N LEU A 45 7.82 33.29 12.27
CA LEU A 45 8.46 32.65 11.12
C LEU A 45 7.43 32.14 10.10
N VAL A 46 6.30 31.58 10.56
CA VAL A 46 5.20 31.19 9.68
C VAL A 46 4.65 32.39 8.91
N THR A 47 4.46 33.55 9.57
CA THR A 47 3.98 34.76 8.88
C THR A 47 4.96 35.24 7.83
N GLU A 48 6.26 35.16 8.11
CA GLU A 48 7.32 35.57 7.17
C GLU A 48 7.37 34.65 5.94
N LEU A 49 7.29 33.33 6.15
CA LEU A 49 7.27 32.31 5.10
C LEU A 49 6.02 32.40 4.21
N LYS A 50 4.84 32.69 4.80
CA LYS A 50 3.57 32.80 4.06
C LYS A 50 3.42 34.12 3.32
N GLY A 51 4.01 35.21 3.84
CA GLY A 51 3.92 36.52 3.20
C GLY A 51 4.78 36.68 1.95
N ASN A 52 5.63 35.70 1.59
CA ASN A 52 6.77 35.86 0.66
C ASN A 52 7.66 37.08 1.02
N LEU A 53 7.52 37.57 2.24
CA LEU A 53 8.20 38.72 2.80
C LEU A 53 9.27 38.18 3.74
N LEU A 54 10.25 37.46 3.22
CA LEU A 54 11.53 37.25 3.92
C LEU A 54 12.33 38.57 3.95
N ASN A 55 11.66 39.68 4.24
CA ASN A 55 12.22 41.03 4.34
C ASN A 55 12.01 41.51 5.78
N GLY A 56 12.87 41.01 6.66
CA GLY A 56 13.18 41.67 7.92
C GLY A 56 12.18 41.40 9.03
N LEU A 57 12.56 40.50 9.93
CA LEU A 57 12.19 40.62 11.33
C LEU A 57 12.76 41.94 11.87
N ASN A 58 11.95 43.00 11.99
CA ASN A 58 12.36 44.22 12.69
C ASN A 58 12.32 43.96 14.20
N ILE A 59 13.35 43.27 14.70
CA ILE A 59 13.50 42.92 16.13
C ILE A 59 14.60 43.81 16.71
N GLN A 60 14.40 45.12 16.63
CA GLN A 60 15.24 46.08 17.36
C GLN A 60 14.77 46.28 18.82
N GLU A 61 13.61 45.73 19.22
CA GLU A 61 13.05 45.95 20.58
C GLU A 61 12.89 44.69 21.45
N ARG A 62 13.34 43.50 21.03
CA ARG A 62 13.21 42.28 21.87
C ARG A 62 14.50 41.47 21.98
N VAL A 63 15.61 42.15 22.30
CA VAL A 63 16.93 41.50 22.38
C VAL A 63 17.53 41.70 23.78
N ALA A 64 17.21 40.76 24.66
CA ALA A 64 17.96 40.48 25.89
C ALA A 64 17.99 38.97 26.22
N LEU A 65 17.99 38.11 25.20
CA LEU A 65 18.04 36.64 25.33
C LEU A 65 19.11 36.06 24.39
N HIS A 66 20.33 36.59 24.50
CA HIS A 66 21.40 36.36 23.52
C HIS A 66 22.12 35.01 23.64
N TYR A 67 21.84 34.17 24.64
CA TYR A 67 22.71 33.02 24.94
C TYR A 67 22.05 31.67 25.22
N TYR A 68 20.71 31.54 25.25
CA TYR A 68 20.09 30.37 25.91
C TYR A 68 19.07 29.57 25.09
N CYS A 69 18.99 29.74 23.77
CA CYS A 69 18.01 28.97 22.99
C CYS A 69 18.49 28.63 21.57
N PRO A 70 18.34 27.38 21.09
CA PRO A 70 18.54 27.02 19.68
C PRO A 70 17.75 27.93 18.72
N PHE A 71 16.59 28.40 19.16
CA PHE A 71 15.73 29.34 18.45
C PHE A 71 16.31 30.76 18.34
N ALA A 72 17.13 31.23 19.29
CA ALA A 72 17.80 32.53 19.19
C ALA A 72 18.87 32.56 18.07
N ARG A 73 19.46 31.40 17.75
CA ARG A 73 20.35 31.23 16.59
C ARG A 73 19.59 31.26 15.25
N ILE A 74 18.34 30.78 15.22
CA ILE A 74 17.44 30.93 14.05
C ILE A 74 17.21 32.41 13.76
N LEU A 75 16.91 33.20 14.80
CA LEU A 75 16.75 34.65 14.68
C LEU A 75 18.03 35.34 14.17
N LEU A 76 19.20 34.94 14.67
CA LEU A 76 20.50 35.50 14.26
C LEU A 76 20.83 35.21 12.79
N ILE A 77 20.51 34.01 12.28
CA ILE A 77 20.78 33.65 10.89
C ILE A 77 19.81 34.37 9.93
N VAL A 78 18.53 34.53 10.34
CA VAL A 78 17.53 35.30 9.60
C VAL A 78 17.90 36.79 9.57
N SER A 79 18.40 37.36 10.67
CA SER A 79 18.81 38.77 10.75
C SER A 79 20.17 39.08 10.12
N ALA A 80 21.17 38.19 10.21
CA ALA A 80 22.49 38.39 9.62
C ALA A 80 22.50 38.28 8.09
N SER A 81 21.53 37.58 7.49
CA SER A 81 21.41 37.44 6.04
C SER A 81 20.77 38.66 5.34
N ASN A 82 20.49 39.76 6.06
CA ASN A 82 19.84 40.98 5.54
C ASN A 82 20.73 41.86 4.65
N TYR A 83 21.99 41.48 4.40
CA TYR A 83 22.94 42.32 3.65
C TYR A 83 23.11 41.99 2.16
N THR A 84 22.45 40.98 1.58
CA THR A 84 22.58 40.68 0.14
C THR A 84 21.22 40.45 -0.53
N LYS A 85 20.83 41.36 -1.43
CA LYS A 85 19.51 41.40 -2.07
C LYS A 85 19.59 40.69 -3.42
N SER A 86 18.85 39.58 -3.59
CA SER A 86 18.46 38.88 -4.84
C SER A 86 18.86 37.40 -5.06
N ARG A 87 19.66 36.77 -4.18
CA ARG A 87 19.90 35.29 -4.16
C ARG A 87 19.37 34.60 -2.88
N THR A 88 18.45 35.25 -2.16
CA THR A 88 18.36 35.14 -0.71
C THR A 88 17.14 34.44 -0.11
N SER A 89 16.07 34.13 -0.86
CA SER A 89 14.92 33.37 -0.31
C SER A 89 15.27 31.91 -0.06
N SER A 90 15.72 31.20 -1.10
CA SER A 90 16.06 29.77 -1.06
C SER A 90 17.17 29.46 -0.03
N ASN A 91 18.21 30.29 0.05
CA ASN A 91 19.27 30.13 1.07
C ASN A 91 18.75 30.31 2.51
N ARG A 92 17.76 31.17 2.72
CA ARG A 92 17.15 31.38 4.05
C ARG A 92 16.22 30.23 4.41
N VAL A 93 15.38 29.78 3.47
CA VAL A 93 14.54 28.59 3.63
C VAL A 93 15.40 27.36 3.94
N HIS A 94 16.52 27.20 3.23
CA HIS A 94 17.51 26.17 3.50
C HIS A 94 18.05 26.27 4.94
N ALA A 95 18.52 27.45 5.36
CA ALA A 95 19.07 27.64 6.70
C ALA A 95 18.04 27.38 7.81
N ILE A 96 16.80 27.84 7.64
CA ILE A 96 15.71 27.58 8.59
C ILE A 96 15.43 26.08 8.66
N SER A 97 15.39 25.37 7.52
CA SER A 97 15.15 23.92 7.50
C SER A 97 16.22 23.14 8.29
N VAL A 98 17.51 23.48 8.14
CA VAL A 98 18.62 22.87 8.88
C VAL A 98 18.45 23.04 10.39
N LEU A 99 18.02 24.24 10.81
CA LEU A 99 17.86 24.56 12.23
C LEU A 99 16.60 23.93 12.86
N CYS A 100 15.61 23.57 12.04
CA CYS A 100 14.41 22.89 12.52
C CYS A 100 14.62 21.39 12.78
N THR A 101 15.63 20.76 12.18
CA THR A 101 15.92 19.32 12.35
C THR A 101 15.99 18.85 13.82
N PRO A 102 16.71 19.50 14.74
CA PRO A 102 16.73 19.08 16.15
C PRO A 102 15.43 19.39 16.91
N LEU A 103 14.51 20.15 16.32
CA LEU A 103 13.29 20.67 16.96
C LEU A 103 12.04 19.89 16.56
N LEU A 104 12.17 18.89 15.68
CA LEU A 104 11.07 18.12 15.11
C LEU A 104 10.20 17.40 16.13
N THR A 105 10.70 17.12 17.33
CA THR A 105 9.93 16.43 18.38
C THR A 105 9.04 17.36 19.20
N LEU A 106 9.12 18.67 18.99
CA LEU A 106 8.32 19.65 19.73
C LEU A 106 6.98 19.90 19.01
N PRO A 107 5.83 19.69 19.67
CA PRO A 107 4.52 19.86 19.04
C PRO A 107 4.26 21.31 18.58
N GLU A 108 4.84 22.30 19.26
CA GLU A 108 4.72 23.72 18.90
C GLU A 108 5.33 24.05 17.52
N VAL A 109 6.21 23.19 16.99
CA VAL A 109 6.94 23.45 15.74
C VAL A 109 6.15 23.00 14.51
N ALA A 110 5.10 22.19 14.65
CA ALA A 110 4.31 21.68 13.53
C ALA A 110 3.85 22.76 12.53
N PRO A 111 3.31 23.94 12.95
CA PRO A 111 2.92 24.99 12.01
C PRO A 111 4.10 25.55 11.18
N LEU A 112 5.31 25.57 11.75
CA LEU A 112 6.52 25.96 11.03
C LEU A 112 6.94 24.90 10.01
N LEU A 113 6.84 23.62 10.37
CA LEU A 113 7.12 22.51 9.45
C LEU A 113 6.16 22.56 8.26
N GLU A 114 4.86 22.73 8.51
CA GLU A 114 3.88 22.86 7.44
C GLU A 114 4.16 24.08 6.55
N ALA A 115 4.51 25.23 7.14
CA ALA A 115 4.84 26.43 6.39
C ALA A 115 6.09 26.24 5.51
N LEU A 116 7.11 25.53 6.01
CA LEU A 116 8.32 25.19 5.23
C LEU A 116 8.00 24.23 4.09
N LEU A 117 7.26 23.16 4.36
CA LEU A 117 6.91 22.15 3.35
C LEU A 117 5.99 22.71 2.27
N THR A 118 5.07 23.60 2.62
CA THR A 118 4.13 24.21 1.66
C THR A 118 4.69 25.45 0.96
N HIS A 119 5.92 25.86 1.29
CA HIS A 119 6.56 27.01 0.68
C HIS A 119 6.88 26.75 -0.80
N ARG A 120 6.18 27.44 -1.71
CA ARG A 120 6.39 27.29 -3.15
C ARG A 120 7.46 28.26 -3.65
N ASP A 121 8.73 27.88 -3.53
CA ASP A 121 9.76 28.50 -4.36
C ASP A 121 9.92 27.65 -5.63
N TRP A 122 9.38 28.10 -6.77
CA TRP A 122 9.40 27.39 -8.06
C TRP A 122 10.80 27.42 -8.73
N GLY A 123 11.86 27.42 -7.91
CA GLY A 123 13.23 27.37 -8.38
C GLY A 123 13.56 26.01 -9.02
N VAL A 124 14.62 26.00 -9.82
CA VAL A 124 15.14 24.77 -10.46
C VAL A 124 15.76 23.80 -9.44
N GLN A 125 16.05 24.25 -8.22
CA GLN A 125 16.73 23.48 -7.18
C GLN A 125 15.91 23.44 -5.89
N GLU A 126 15.86 22.26 -5.25
CA GLU A 126 15.19 22.04 -3.98
C GLU A 126 15.75 22.99 -2.91
N ALA A 127 14.86 23.83 -2.35
CA ALA A 127 15.24 24.86 -1.39
C ALA A 127 15.42 24.29 0.03
N LEU A 128 14.72 23.20 0.36
CA LEU A 128 14.79 22.57 1.67
C LEU A 128 15.99 21.62 1.76
N ASN A 129 16.54 21.48 2.96
CA ASN A 129 17.63 20.55 3.21
C ASN A 129 17.14 19.09 3.17
N ALA A 130 17.83 18.21 2.44
CA ALA A 130 17.44 16.81 2.30
C ALA A 130 17.47 16.02 3.64
N GLN A 131 18.42 16.32 4.54
CA GLN A 131 18.46 15.68 5.87
C GLN A 131 17.28 16.11 6.73
N PHE A 132 16.85 17.37 6.61
CA PHE A 132 15.63 17.85 7.25
C PHE A 132 14.40 17.10 6.72
N LEU A 133 14.23 17.00 5.39
CA LEU A 133 13.10 16.29 4.78
C LEU A 133 13.06 14.80 5.19
N ALA A 134 14.22 14.14 5.21
CA ALA A 134 14.34 12.77 5.71
C ALA A 134 13.96 12.66 7.19
N ALA A 135 14.45 13.57 8.04
CA ALA A 135 14.14 13.58 9.47
C ALA A 135 12.66 13.85 9.76
N VAL A 136 12.01 14.73 9.00
CA VAL A 136 10.56 14.96 9.07
C VAL A 136 9.80 13.67 8.71
N ASN A 137 10.22 12.98 7.65
CA ASN A 137 9.59 11.71 7.25
C ASN A 137 9.73 10.64 8.34
N GLU A 138 10.92 10.49 8.92
CA GLU A 138 11.14 9.57 10.05
C GLU A 138 10.27 9.92 11.26
N ALA A 139 10.15 11.21 11.59
CA ALA A 139 9.28 11.65 12.68
C ALA A 139 7.79 11.33 12.41
N LEU A 140 7.33 11.44 11.15
CA LEU A 140 5.99 11.04 10.72
C LEU A 140 5.78 9.52 10.84
N LEU A 141 6.73 8.71 10.36
CA LEU A 141 6.66 7.24 10.43
C LEU A 141 6.60 6.76 11.88
N GLN A 142 7.35 7.41 12.77
CA GLN A 142 7.37 7.15 14.21
C GLN A 142 6.19 7.77 14.96
N LYS A 143 5.27 8.45 14.26
CA LYS A 143 4.10 9.15 14.84
C LYS A 143 4.47 10.17 15.93
N LYS A 144 5.67 10.77 15.85
CA LYS A 144 6.14 11.81 16.78
C LYS A 144 5.58 13.18 16.43
N ILE A 145 5.22 13.37 15.17
CA ILE A 145 4.56 14.58 14.66
C ILE A 145 3.31 14.21 13.90
N ASP A 146 2.35 15.11 13.89
CA ASP A 146 1.15 15.04 13.06
C ASP A 146 1.11 16.27 12.17
N LEU A 147 0.97 16.06 10.87
CA LEU A 147 0.95 17.10 9.84
C LEU A 147 -0.28 16.91 8.96
N SER A 148 -0.78 18.00 8.40
CA SER A 148 -1.86 17.97 7.42
C SER A 148 -1.49 17.18 6.15
N ASP A 149 -2.51 16.64 5.46
CA ASP A 149 -2.33 15.90 4.20
C ASP A 149 -1.59 16.71 3.14
N SER A 150 -1.83 18.03 3.11
CA SER A 150 -1.13 18.94 2.18
C SER A 150 0.36 19.03 2.49
N ALA A 151 0.75 19.07 3.76
CA ALA A 151 2.16 19.13 4.14
C ALA A 151 2.88 17.81 3.84
N VAL A 152 2.22 16.67 4.12
CA VAL A 152 2.74 15.33 3.76
C VAL A 152 2.88 15.18 2.24
N LEU A 153 1.88 15.63 1.48
CA LEU A 153 1.96 15.65 0.01
C LEU A 153 3.15 16.49 -0.46
N CYS A 154 3.30 17.70 0.03
CA CYS A 154 4.43 18.56 -0.34
C CYS A 154 5.77 17.92 0.01
N LEU A 155 5.93 17.33 1.21
CA LEU A 155 7.14 16.59 1.59
C LEU A 155 7.52 15.54 0.54
N TRP A 156 6.56 14.75 0.09
CA TRP A 156 6.80 13.68 -0.89
C TRP A 156 7.02 14.19 -2.32
N LEU A 157 6.43 15.33 -2.68
CA LEU A 157 6.71 15.99 -3.96
C LEU A 157 8.09 16.67 -3.98
N HIS A 158 8.56 17.17 -2.84
CA HIS A 158 9.90 17.75 -2.67
C HIS A 158 10.99 16.67 -2.56
N HIS A 159 10.69 15.55 -1.90
CA HIS A 159 11.67 14.52 -1.58
C HIS A 159 11.13 13.11 -1.88
N LEU A 160 11.37 12.65 -3.11
CA LEU A 160 11.02 11.29 -3.55
C LEU A 160 11.53 10.19 -2.60
N PRO A 161 12.77 10.24 -2.06
CA PRO A 161 13.23 9.21 -1.13
C PRO A 161 12.39 9.09 0.14
N SER A 162 11.73 10.17 0.59
CA SER A 162 10.79 10.11 1.73
C SER A 162 9.53 9.31 1.39
N LEU A 163 9.02 9.46 0.17
CA LEU A 163 7.89 8.67 -0.32
C LEU A 163 8.29 7.20 -0.45
N GLU A 164 9.41 6.91 -1.11
CA GLU A 164 9.93 5.55 -1.28
C GLU A 164 10.11 4.86 0.08
N ASN A 165 10.76 5.53 1.03
CA ASN A 165 10.95 5.02 2.39
C ASN A 165 9.61 4.76 3.09
N THR A 166 8.61 5.63 2.92
CA THR A 166 7.27 5.41 3.48
C THR A 166 6.57 4.19 2.91
N VAL A 167 6.68 3.97 1.59
CA VAL A 167 6.10 2.80 0.92
C VAL A 167 6.82 1.53 1.38
N LEU A 168 8.15 1.54 1.43
CA LEU A 168 8.95 0.40 1.90
C LEU A 168 8.66 0.04 3.36
N HIS A 169 8.55 1.04 4.25
CA HIS A 169 8.16 0.82 5.64
C HIS A 169 6.74 0.23 5.76
N LEU A 170 5.80 0.64 4.90
CA LEU A 170 4.48 0.00 4.83
C LEU A 170 4.60 -1.47 4.39
N PHE A 171 5.40 -1.75 3.36
CA PHE A 171 5.65 -3.13 2.91
C PHE A 171 6.23 -4.01 4.01
N GLU A 172 7.28 -3.53 4.67
CA GLU A 172 7.93 -4.26 5.76
C GLU A 172 6.91 -4.61 6.84
N ARG A 173 6.11 -3.63 7.28
CA ARG A 173 5.03 -3.88 8.25
C ARG A 173 4.00 -4.90 7.77
N LEU A 174 3.60 -4.87 6.50
CA LEU A 174 2.61 -5.80 5.93
C LEU A 174 3.17 -7.23 5.75
N ILE A 175 4.46 -7.34 5.41
CA ILE A 175 5.15 -8.63 5.31
C ILE A 175 5.33 -9.25 6.71
N SER A 176 5.67 -8.43 7.71
CA SER A 176 5.88 -8.86 9.10
C SER A 176 4.60 -9.29 9.84
N ILE A 177 3.40 -9.09 9.28
CA ILE A 177 2.16 -9.56 9.91
C ILE A 177 2.21 -11.08 10.06
N GLN A 178 2.31 -11.53 11.32
CA GLN A 178 2.13 -12.92 11.69
C GLN A 178 0.65 -13.28 11.55
N GLY A 179 0.36 -14.30 10.76
CA GLY A 179 -1.02 -14.68 10.41
C GLY A 179 -1.50 -14.03 9.11
N HIS A 180 -2.27 -14.77 8.33
CA HIS A 180 -2.75 -14.36 7.00
C HIS A 180 -4.03 -13.50 7.07
N SER A 181 -4.15 -12.64 8.08
CA SER A 181 -5.32 -11.80 8.29
C SER A 181 -5.32 -10.61 7.32
N LEU A 182 -6.21 -10.65 6.32
CA LEU A 182 -6.40 -9.52 5.41
C LEU A 182 -7.02 -8.30 6.12
N GLY A 183 -7.79 -8.51 7.19
CA GLY A 183 -8.35 -7.42 7.98
C GLY A 183 -7.27 -6.60 8.69
N ASP A 184 -6.20 -7.25 9.17
CA ASP A 184 -5.06 -6.54 9.78
C ASP A 184 -4.27 -5.76 8.73
N MET A 185 -4.07 -6.34 7.54
CA MET A 185 -3.48 -5.63 6.40
C MET A 185 -4.30 -4.40 6.02
N GLU A 186 -5.62 -4.56 5.89
CA GLU A 186 -6.56 -3.49 5.57
C GLU A 186 -6.50 -2.37 6.62
N CYS A 187 -6.51 -2.72 7.91
CA CYS A 187 -6.38 -1.79 9.01
C CYS A 187 -5.05 -1.00 8.95
N ILE A 188 -3.93 -1.69 8.69
CA ILE A 188 -2.61 -1.05 8.57
C ILE A 188 -2.57 -0.08 7.37
N ILE A 189 -3.13 -0.48 6.23
CA ILE A 189 -3.18 0.36 5.02
C ILE A 189 -4.10 1.56 5.23
N LYS A 190 -5.30 1.37 5.77
CA LYS A 190 -6.27 2.45 6.05
C LYS A 190 -5.73 3.48 7.03
N ASN A 191 -4.95 3.05 8.02
CA ASN A 191 -4.31 3.92 8.99
C ASN A 191 -2.99 4.55 8.50
N SER A 192 -2.56 4.26 7.27
CA SER A 192 -1.33 4.81 6.71
C SER A 192 -1.53 6.22 6.16
N LEU A 193 -0.48 7.06 6.25
CA LEU A 193 -0.44 8.35 5.56
C LEU A 193 -0.49 8.18 4.03
N LEU A 194 0.00 7.05 3.53
CA LEU A 194 0.09 6.76 2.11
C LEU A 194 -1.29 6.76 1.46
N LEU A 195 -2.26 6.07 2.06
CA LEU A 195 -3.62 6.01 1.52
C LEU A 195 -4.30 7.38 1.49
N ARG A 196 -4.10 8.19 2.54
CA ARG A 196 -4.67 9.55 2.66
C ARG A 196 -4.25 10.46 1.50
N VAL A 197 -2.99 10.34 1.07
CA VAL A 197 -2.39 11.24 0.07
C VAL A 197 -2.32 10.60 -1.33
N ALA A 198 -2.54 9.29 -1.45
CA ALA A 198 -2.53 8.56 -2.73
C ALA A 198 -3.57 9.06 -3.74
N HIS A 199 -4.55 9.87 -3.34
CA HIS A 199 -5.44 10.56 -4.28
C HIS A 199 -4.68 11.48 -5.24
N HIS A 200 -3.45 11.91 -4.92
CA HIS A 200 -2.60 12.63 -5.85
C HIS A 200 -1.96 11.67 -6.87
N PRO A 201 -2.17 11.84 -8.20
CA PRO A 201 -1.71 10.87 -9.21
C PRO A 201 -0.21 10.59 -9.18
N SER A 202 0.62 11.60 -8.91
CA SER A 202 2.07 11.41 -8.82
C SER A 202 2.47 10.50 -7.66
N VAL A 203 1.74 10.58 -6.53
CA VAL A 203 2.01 9.74 -5.36
C VAL A 203 1.58 8.31 -5.67
N PHE A 204 0.34 8.13 -6.15
CA PHE A 204 -0.15 6.82 -6.58
C PHE A 204 0.82 6.14 -7.55
N ARG A 205 1.29 6.86 -8.57
CA ARG A 205 2.21 6.32 -9.57
C ARG A 205 3.51 5.78 -8.98
N ILE A 206 4.08 6.46 -7.98
CA ILE A 206 5.30 5.97 -7.32
C ILE A 206 5.00 4.74 -6.47
N VAL A 207 3.87 4.71 -5.76
CA VAL A 207 3.43 3.52 -5.02
C VAL A 207 3.26 2.33 -5.97
N ASP A 208 2.58 2.56 -7.09
CA ASP A 208 2.32 1.58 -8.15
C ASP A 208 3.62 1.05 -8.78
N GLU A 209 4.61 1.93 -8.98
CA GLU A 209 5.94 1.55 -9.49
C GLU A 209 6.73 0.70 -8.47
N ILE A 210 6.63 1.02 -7.18
CA ILE A 210 7.25 0.19 -6.14
C ILE A 210 6.57 -1.18 -6.06
N PHE A 211 5.25 -1.24 -6.24
CA PHE A 211 4.50 -2.50 -6.32
C PHE A 211 4.95 -3.35 -7.51
N ARG A 212 5.10 -2.72 -8.68
CA ARG A 212 5.66 -3.34 -9.89
C ARG A 212 7.04 -3.93 -9.61
N ASN A 213 7.94 -3.15 -9.02
CA ASN A 213 9.29 -3.61 -8.72
C ASN A 213 9.29 -4.75 -7.70
N ALA A 214 8.53 -4.63 -6.61
CA ALA A 214 8.39 -5.70 -5.62
C ALA A 214 7.87 -7.01 -6.24
N LEU A 215 6.94 -6.92 -7.20
CA LEU A 215 6.40 -8.08 -7.88
C LEU A 215 7.44 -8.77 -8.78
N LEU A 216 8.20 -7.98 -9.54
CA LEU A 216 9.27 -8.47 -10.42
C LEU A 216 10.41 -9.11 -9.61
N GLU A 217 10.90 -8.43 -8.57
CA GLU A 217 11.99 -8.90 -7.71
C GLU A 217 11.62 -10.17 -6.93
N THR A 218 10.33 -10.37 -6.62
CA THR A 218 9.86 -11.56 -5.90
C THR A 218 9.32 -12.67 -6.80
N ASN A 219 9.48 -12.56 -8.13
CA ASN A 219 8.95 -13.52 -9.11
C ASN A 219 7.46 -13.85 -8.88
N GLY A 220 6.65 -12.85 -8.55
CA GLY A 220 5.21 -13.04 -8.34
C GLY A 220 4.85 -13.70 -7.00
N SER A 221 5.51 -13.32 -5.91
CA SER A 221 5.17 -13.81 -4.56
C SER A 221 3.69 -13.60 -4.23
N SER A 222 3.03 -14.65 -3.74
CA SER A 222 1.62 -14.62 -3.34
C SER A 222 1.32 -13.57 -2.25
N LYS A 223 2.29 -13.29 -1.36
CA LYS A 223 2.14 -12.25 -0.34
C LYS A 223 2.16 -10.85 -0.96
N VAL A 224 3.06 -10.59 -1.91
CA VAL A 224 3.14 -9.31 -2.64
C VAL A 224 1.88 -9.08 -3.45
N LEU A 225 1.40 -10.09 -4.20
CA LEU A 225 0.13 -10.04 -4.92
C LEU A 225 -1.04 -9.63 -4.00
N THR A 226 -1.10 -10.24 -2.82
CA THR A 226 -2.14 -9.97 -1.82
C THR A 226 -2.04 -8.53 -1.29
N ILE A 227 -0.82 -8.03 -1.00
CA ILE A 227 -0.61 -6.63 -0.57
C ILE A 227 -1.12 -5.65 -1.63
N ILE A 228 -0.77 -5.86 -2.90
CA ILE A 228 -1.20 -5.01 -4.02
C ILE A 228 -2.74 -4.98 -4.10
N GLN A 229 -3.38 -6.15 -4.00
CA GLN A 229 -4.83 -6.29 -4.06
C GLN A 229 -5.53 -5.57 -2.90
N VAL A 230 -5.09 -5.80 -1.65
CA VAL A 230 -5.68 -5.16 -0.47
C VAL A 230 -5.47 -3.65 -0.51
N PHE A 231 -4.29 -3.18 -0.91
CA PHE A 231 -4.03 -1.75 -1.07
C PHE A 231 -4.95 -1.13 -2.12
N THR A 232 -5.08 -1.77 -3.29
CA THR A 232 -5.94 -1.30 -4.37
C THR A 232 -7.40 -1.23 -3.92
N GLN A 233 -7.87 -2.26 -3.21
CA GLN A 233 -9.23 -2.27 -2.66
C GLN A 233 -9.45 -1.11 -1.69
N CYS A 234 -8.52 -0.89 -0.75
CA CYS A 234 -8.57 0.23 0.19
C CYS A 234 -8.57 1.58 -0.54
N PHE A 235 -7.74 1.72 -1.57
CA PHE A 235 -7.64 2.93 -2.38
C PHE A 235 -8.92 3.22 -3.15
N VAL A 236 -9.48 2.22 -3.83
CA VAL A 236 -10.75 2.37 -4.57
C VAL A 236 -11.88 2.72 -3.63
N GLN A 237 -11.98 2.06 -2.47
CA GLN A 237 -12.98 2.36 -1.44
C GLN A 237 -12.84 3.78 -0.90
N ALA A 238 -11.65 4.15 -0.42
CA ALA A 238 -11.37 5.49 0.10
C ALA A 238 -11.66 6.56 -0.96
N HIS A 239 -11.27 6.29 -2.22
CA HIS A 239 -11.56 7.17 -3.33
C HIS A 239 -13.07 7.32 -3.50
N GLN A 240 -13.86 6.24 -3.53
CA GLN A 240 -15.32 6.26 -3.67
C GLN A 240 -16.00 7.07 -2.55
N GLU A 241 -15.59 6.87 -1.30
CA GLU A 241 -16.12 7.56 -0.10
C GLU A 241 -15.73 9.05 -0.05
N HIS A 242 -14.63 9.44 -0.68
CA HIS A 242 -14.15 10.82 -0.66
C HIS A 242 -15.05 11.76 -1.48
N ASN A 243 -15.78 12.63 -0.77
CA ASN A 243 -16.70 13.63 -1.32
C ASN A 243 -15.99 14.96 -1.63
N SER A 244 -15.06 14.98 -2.59
CA SER A 244 -14.46 16.23 -3.08
C SER A 244 -14.95 16.61 -4.48
N GLN A 245 -15.16 17.91 -4.70
CA GLN A 245 -15.57 18.47 -6.00
C GLN A 245 -14.53 18.27 -7.12
N HIS A 246 -13.28 17.95 -6.79
CA HIS A 246 -12.14 17.86 -7.72
C HIS A 246 -11.57 16.44 -7.84
N LYS A 247 -12.41 15.42 -7.69
CA LYS A 247 -12.02 14.01 -7.73
C LYS A 247 -11.69 13.57 -9.17
N LEU A 248 -10.48 13.07 -9.38
CA LEU A 248 -10.08 12.51 -10.67
C LEU A 248 -10.78 11.16 -10.91
N PRO A 249 -11.19 10.84 -12.14
CA PRO A 249 -11.77 9.52 -12.42
C PRO A 249 -10.78 8.38 -12.13
N LEU A 250 -11.22 7.26 -11.53
CA LEU A 250 -10.32 6.13 -11.17
C LEU A 250 -9.46 5.63 -12.35
N LYS A 251 -9.98 5.70 -13.58
CA LYS A 251 -9.23 5.33 -14.79
C LYS A 251 -7.95 6.16 -15.02
N THR A 252 -7.84 7.38 -14.46
CA THR A 252 -6.66 8.23 -14.64
C THR A 252 -5.46 7.77 -13.82
N TYR A 253 -5.66 6.85 -12.87
CA TYR A 253 -4.58 6.25 -12.08
C TYR A 253 -3.91 5.07 -12.81
N PHE A 254 -4.55 4.51 -13.85
CA PHE A 254 -4.08 3.34 -14.61
C PHE A 254 -3.79 3.70 -16.08
N LEU A 255 -2.97 4.73 -16.33
CA LEU A 255 -2.78 5.35 -17.65
C LEU A 255 -2.21 4.44 -18.74
N HIS A 256 -1.43 3.42 -18.38
CA HIS A 256 -0.76 2.55 -19.34
C HIS A 256 -1.64 1.42 -19.89
N ASN A 257 -2.91 1.34 -19.47
CA ASN A 257 -3.79 0.23 -19.77
C ASN A 257 -4.94 0.59 -20.72
N HIS A 258 -5.41 -0.40 -21.46
CA HIS A 258 -6.56 -0.25 -22.35
C HIS A 258 -7.82 0.25 -21.59
N PRO A 259 -8.43 1.40 -21.95
CA PRO A 259 -9.48 2.03 -21.15
C PRO A 259 -10.71 1.14 -20.89
N LEU A 260 -11.11 0.31 -21.86
CA LEU A 260 -12.24 -0.60 -21.69
C LEU A 260 -11.94 -1.69 -20.64
N LEU A 261 -10.69 -2.15 -20.58
CA LEU A 261 -10.28 -3.17 -19.61
C LEU A 261 -10.27 -2.59 -18.19
N VAL A 262 -9.72 -1.39 -18.03
CA VAL A 262 -9.71 -0.66 -16.75
C VAL A 262 -11.15 -0.46 -16.26
N MET A 263 -12.05 -0.02 -17.12
CA MET A 263 -13.46 0.18 -16.76
C MET A 263 -14.18 -1.13 -16.43
N ALA A 264 -13.84 -2.24 -17.08
CA ALA A 264 -14.40 -3.54 -16.76
C ALA A 264 -13.93 -4.03 -15.38
N LEU A 265 -12.62 -3.97 -15.11
CA LEU A 265 -12.03 -4.46 -13.85
C LEU A 265 -12.40 -3.59 -12.63
N LEU A 266 -12.59 -2.28 -12.81
CA LEU A 266 -13.03 -1.35 -11.77
C LEU A 266 -14.45 -1.60 -11.26
N LYS A 267 -15.28 -2.37 -11.97
CA LYS A 267 -16.63 -2.70 -11.49
C LYS A 267 -16.53 -3.51 -10.20
N HIS A 268 -17.27 -3.09 -9.18
CA HIS A 268 -17.33 -3.85 -7.94
C HIS A 268 -18.28 -5.05 -8.10
N PRO A 269 -17.91 -6.27 -7.65
CA PRO A 269 -18.79 -7.44 -7.82
C PRO A 269 -20.17 -7.31 -7.18
N LEU A 270 -20.31 -6.52 -6.11
CA LEU A 270 -21.62 -6.24 -5.48
C LEU A 270 -22.54 -5.39 -6.34
N ASP A 271 -22.00 -4.58 -7.24
CA ASP A 271 -22.79 -3.71 -8.13
C ASP A 271 -23.40 -4.50 -9.30
N LEU A 272 -23.01 -5.77 -9.46
CA LEU A 272 -23.43 -6.63 -10.54
C LEU A 272 -24.17 -7.87 -10.00
N PRO A 273 -25.39 -8.15 -10.47
CA PRO A 273 -26.09 -9.40 -10.15
C PRO A 273 -25.23 -10.63 -10.46
N THR A 274 -25.27 -11.64 -9.59
CA THR A 274 -24.44 -12.86 -9.72
C THR A 274 -24.67 -13.61 -11.04
N THR A 275 -25.86 -13.48 -11.63
CA THR A 275 -26.21 -14.07 -12.93
C THR A 275 -25.43 -13.46 -14.11
N LEU A 276 -24.91 -12.23 -13.96
CA LEU A 276 -24.18 -11.51 -14.99
C LEU A 276 -22.65 -11.64 -14.83
N TRP A 277 -22.16 -12.21 -13.73
CA TRP A 277 -20.72 -12.36 -13.48
C TRP A 277 -20.02 -13.14 -14.59
N PHE A 278 -20.62 -14.23 -15.08
CA PHE A 278 -20.07 -15.02 -16.17
C PHE A 278 -19.89 -14.20 -17.46
N GLN A 279 -20.94 -13.48 -17.88
CA GLN A 279 -20.89 -12.64 -19.08
C GLN A 279 -19.86 -11.51 -18.93
N HIS A 280 -19.77 -10.93 -17.73
CA HIS A 280 -18.80 -9.88 -17.45
C HIS A 280 -17.36 -10.38 -17.55
N LEU A 281 -17.05 -11.53 -16.93
CA LEU A 281 -15.73 -12.16 -17.03
C LEU A 281 -15.38 -12.58 -18.45
N LYS A 282 -16.35 -13.08 -19.22
CA LYS A 282 -16.15 -13.37 -20.65
C LYS A 282 -15.73 -12.11 -21.41
N GLY A 283 -16.38 -10.97 -21.15
CA GLY A 283 -16.01 -9.68 -21.75
C GLY A 283 -14.62 -9.19 -21.32
N ILE A 284 -14.23 -9.38 -20.05
CA ILE A 284 -12.87 -9.10 -19.57
C ILE A 284 -11.85 -9.97 -20.33
N THR A 285 -12.09 -11.28 -20.42
CA THR A 285 -11.22 -12.21 -21.13
C THR A 285 -11.07 -11.85 -22.61
N GLU A 286 -12.17 -11.53 -23.30
CA GLU A 286 -12.13 -11.14 -24.72
C GLU A 286 -11.33 -9.85 -24.91
N THR A 287 -11.54 -8.86 -24.04
CA THR A 287 -10.77 -7.60 -24.08
C THR A 287 -9.29 -7.84 -23.83
N LEU A 288 -8.93 -8.71 -22.87
CA LEU A 288 -7.55 -9.11 -22.61
C LEU A 288 -6.92 -9.83 -23.80
N LYS A 289 -7.62 -10.79 -24.41
CA LYS A 289 -7.13 -11.52 -25.59
C LYS A 289 -6.86 -10.56 -26.76
N VAL A 290 -7.77 -9.64 -27.03
CA VAL A 290 -7.56 -8.61 -28.06
C VAL A 290 -6.35 -7.74 -27.72
N ALA A 291 -6.25 -7.28 -26.47
CA ALA A 291 -5.13 -6.44 -26.05
C ALA A 291 -3.77 -7.15 -26.07
N VAL A 292 -3.74 -8.46 -25.86
CA VAL A 292 -2.52 -9.29 -25.98
C VAL A 292 -2.19 -9.55 -27.46
N GLN A 293 -3.18 -9.85 -28.30
CA GLN A 293 -2.98 -10.15 -29.72
C GLN A 293 -2.62 -8.93 -30.58
N ASP A 294 -3.12 -7.74 -30.21
CA ASP A 294 -2.86 -6.47 -30.92
C ASP A 294 -1.45 -5.91 -30.61
N THR A 295 -0.74 -6.51 -29.65
CA THR A 295 0.64 -6.12 -29.38
C THR A 295 1.55 -6.77 -30.41
N ASP A 296 2.04 -5.96 -31.36
CA ASP A 296 3.17 -6.33 -32.21
C ASP A 296 4.21 -7.02 -31.32
N SER A 297 4.68 -8.18 -31.78
CA SER A 297 5.50 -9.23 -31.11
C SER A 297 6.78 -8.79 -30.37
N ARG A 298 7.00 -7.47 -30.17
CA ARG A 298 8.19 -6.86 -29.58
C ARG A 298 7.98 -6.15 -28.25
N SER A 299 6.77 -5.80 -27.82
CA SER A 299 6.62 -5.05 -26.56
C SER A 299 6.17 -5.92 -25.38
N HIS A 300 7.08 -6.75 -24.83
CA HIS A 300 6.90 -7.46 -23.55
C HIS A 300 6.33 -6.55 -22.43
N ARG A 301 6.60 -5.25 -22.53
CA ARG A 301 6.07 -4.19 -21.67
C ARG A 301 4.54 -4.12 -21.65
N SER A 302 3.87 -4.19 -22.79
CA SER A 302 2.41 -4.02 -22.86
C SER A 302 1.68 -5.23 -22.26
N LEU A 303 2.15 -6.45 -22.52
CA LEU A 303 1.61 -7.66 -21.90
C LEU A 303 1.74 -7.61 -20.37
N PHE A 304 2.89 -7.16 -19.86
CA PHE A 304 3.09 -6.94 -18.44
C PHE A 304 2.08 -5.93 -17.87
N GLU A 305 1.83 -4.80 -18.53
CA GLU A 305 0.86 -3.81 -18.03
C GLU A 305 -0.54 -4.41 -17.85
N HIS A 306 -1.02 -5.17 -18.83
CA HIS A 306 -2.34 -5.82 -18.75
C HIS A 306 -2.42 -6.88 -17.64
N TRP A 307 -1.35 -7.67 -17.47
CA TRP A 307 -1.25 -8.64 -16.38
C TRP A 307 -1.17 -7.95 -15.01
N PHE A 308 -0.35 -6.91 -14.89
CA PHE A 308 -0.20 -6.12 -13.68
C PHE A 308 -1.54 -5.48 -13.28
N LEU A 309 -2.29 -4.91 -14.24
CA LEU A 309 -3.65 -4.43 -13.99
C LEU A 309 -4.58 -5.54 -13.49
N LEU A 310 -4.52 -6.74 -14.08
CA LEU A 310 -5.33 -7.87 -13.60
C LEU A 310 -4.99 -8.24 -12.15
N ILE A 311 -3.73 -8.11 -11.73
CA ILE A 311 -3.31 -8.33 -10.34
C ILE A 311 -4.01 -7.38 -9.38
N HIS A 312 -4.07 -6.08 -9.69
CA HIS A 312 -4.77 -5.08 -8.87
C HIS A 312 -6.23 -5.49 -8.60
N PHE A 313 -6.88 -6.12 -9.59
CA PHE A 313 -8.29 -6.52 -9.54
C PHE A 313 -8.47 -8.04 -9.47
N GLY A 314 -7.60 -8.73 -8.71
CA GLY A 314 -7.60 -10.19 -8.59
C GLY A 314 -8.90 -10.82 -8.06
N ILE A 315 -9.81 -10.03 -7.48
CA ILE A 315 -11.14 -10.50 -7.07
C ILE A 315 -11.91 -11.18 -8.22
N TRP A 316 -11.74 -10.69 -9.46
CA TRP A 316 -12.37 -11.27 -10.64
C TRP A 316 -11.79 -12.64 -11.00
N VAL A 317 -10.51 -12.88 -10.68
CA VAL A 317 -9.85 -14.17 -10.86
C VAL A 317 -10.40 -15.20 -9.87
N ASP A 318 -10.60 -14.81 -8.61
CA ASP A 318 -11.22 -15.68 -7.60
C ASP A 318 -12.69 -16.01 -7.97
N ILE A 319 -13.43 -15.05 -8.53
CA ILE A 319 -14.80 -15.30 -9.05
C ILE A 319 -14.76 -16.25 -10.26
N ALA A 320 -13.77 -16.11 -11.15
CA ALA A 320 -13.62 -17.02 -12.29
C ALA A 320 -13.38 -18.47 -11.86
N ALA A 321 -12.53 -18.68 -10.84
CA ALA A 321 -12.30 -20.00 -10.26
C ALA A 321 -13.57 -20.58 -9.60
N GLU A 322 -14.35 -19.76 -8.89
CA GLU A 322 -15.66 -20.16 -8.35
C GLU A 322 -16.63 -20.60 -9.45
N LEU A 323 -16.80 -19.78 -10.49
CA LEU A 323 -17.75 -20.05 -11.57
C LEU A 323 -17.35 -21.26 -12.41
N LEU A 324 -16.06 -21.53 -12.57
CA LEU A 324 -15.59 -22.72 -13.29
C LEU A 324 -16.08 -24.03 -12.67
N LEU A 325 -16.16 -24.09 -11.34
CA LEU A 325 -16.61 -25.31 -10.65
C LEU A 325 -18.12 -25.31 -10.39
N THR A 326 -18.71 -24.14 -10.16
CA THR A 326 -20.12 -24.03 -9.73
C THR A 326 -21.11 -23.82 -10.87
N SER A 327 -20.66 -23.43 -12.07
CA SER A 327 -21.55 -23.26 -13.21
C SER A 327 -22.17 -24.59 -13.64
N LYS A 328 -23.44 -24.54 -14.05
CA LYS A 328 -24.16 -25.70 -14.62
C LYS A 328 -23.83 -25.95 -16.10
N THR A 329 -23.15 -25.02 -16.74
CA THR A 329 -22.70 -25.13 -18.14
C THR A 329 -21.31 -25.75 -18.20
N GLU A 330 -20.95 -26.37 -19.33
CA GLU A 330 -19.61 -26.91 -19.58
C GLU A 330 -18.49 -25.91 -19.23
N THR A 331 -17.32 -26.45 -18.85
CA THR A 331 -16.15 -25.68 -18.41
C THR A 331 -15.75 -24.65 -19.48
N SER A 332 -15.86 -23.37 -19.12
CA SER A 332 -15.66 -22.29 -20.07
C SER A 332 -14.19 -22.04 -20.36
N ASP A 333 -13.81 -22.19 -21.62
CA ASP A 333 -12.50 -21.83 -22.18
C ASP A 333 -12.07 -20.41 -21.80
N ALA A 334 -13.02 -19.49 -21.71
CA ALA A 334 -12.74 -18.09 -21.38
C ALA A 334 -12.26 -17.92 -19.93
N LEU A 335 -12.86 -18.65 -18.97
CA LEU A 335 -12.48 -18.57 -17.56
C LEU A 335 -11.18 -19.33 -17.29
N LEU A 336 -10.99 -20.49 -17.92
CA LEU A 336 -9.72 -21.23 -17.86
C LEU A 336 -8.57 -20.40 -18.45
N TRP A 337 -8.81 -19.73 -19.58
CA TRP A 337 -7.83 -18.82 -20.17
C TRP A 337 -7.47 -17.67 -19.22
N LEU A 338 -8.45 -17.07 -18.54
CA LEU A 338 -8.19 -16.00 -17.57
C LEU A 338 -7.32 -16.47 -16.41
N LEU A 339 -7.60 -17.66 -15.85
CA LEU A 339 -6.75 -18.26 -14.81
C LEU A 339 -5.34 -18.56 -15.32
N ALA A 340 -5.23 -19.16 -16.51
CA ALA A 340 -3.93 -19.45 -17.12
C ALA A 340 -3.12 -18.17 -17.32
N PHE A 341 -3.74 -17.11 -17.83
CA PHE A 341 -3.10 -15.80 -18.01
C PHE A 341 -2.68 -15.16 -16.69
N TYR A 342 -3.48 -15.29 -15.63
CA TYR A 342 -3.14 -14.75 -14.32
C TYR A 342 -1.88 -15.39 -13.71
N TYR A 343 -1.75 -16.72 -13.80
CA TYR A 343 -0.61 -17.46 -13.23
C TYR A 343 0.57 -17.63 -14.19
N ASN A 344 0.35 -17.46 -15.49
CA ASN A 344 1.36 -17.54 -16.54
C ASN A 344 1.01 -16.54 -17.67
N PRO A 345 1.34 -15.25 -17.52
CA PRO A 345 0.93 -14.23 -18.47
C PRO A 345 1.65 -14.30 -19.81
N TYR A 346 2.83 -14.91 -19.86
CA TYR A 346 3.63 -15.00 -21.07
C TYR A 346 3.06 -16.10 -21.98
N GLU A 347 2.67 -15.74 -23.20
CA GLU A 347 2.25 -16.69 -24.25
C GLU A 347 3.43 -17.57 -24.67
N ASN A 348 3.75 -18.55 -23.84
CA ASN A 348 4.67 -19.62 -24.14
C ASN A 348 3.84 -20.76 -24.78
N PRO A 349 4.37 -21.58 -25.71
CA PRO A 349 3.73 -22.85 -26.12
C PRO A 349 3.21 -23.72 -24.95
N GLN A 350 3.71 -23.51 -23.73
CA GLN A 350 3.23 -24.10 -22.48
C GLN A 350 1.83 -23.63 -22.00
N MET A 351 1.30 -22.49 -22.46
CA MET A 351 -0.04 -22.01 -22.07
C MET A 351 -1.12 -22.98 -22.54
N SER A 352 -0.99 -23.51 -23.76
CA SER A 352 -1.89 -24.54 -24.30
C SER A 352 -1.89 -25.80 -23.44
N GLN A 353 -0.71 -26.25 -23.00
CA GLN A 353 -0.58 -27.41 -22.11
C GLN A 353 -1.18 -27.13 -20.73
N THR A 354 -0.90 -25.96 -20.16
CA THR A 354 -1.48 -25.50 -18.88
C THR A 354 -3.00 -25.50 -18.93
N LEU A 355 -3.59 -25.05 -20.03
CA LEU A 355 -5.04 -25.03 -20.24
C LEU A 355 -5.64 -26.42 -20.32
N VAL A 356 -4.98 -27.35 -21.01
CA VAL A 356 -5.45 -28.74 -21.12
C VAL A 356 -5.41 -29.42 -19.75
N GLU A 357 -4.30 -29.30 -19.01
CA GLU A 357 -4.16 -29.88 -17.68
C GLU A 357 -5.16 -29.27 -16.69
N ALA A 358 -5.30 -27.94 -16.67
CA ALA A 358 -6.26 -27.25 -15.82
C ALA A 358 -7.71 -27.63 -16.16
N ARG A 359 -8.04 -27.81 -17.46
CA ARG A 359 -9.36 -28.29 -17.88
C ARG A 359 -9.62 -29.68 -17.33
N VAL A 360 -8.71 -30.62 -17.55
CA VAL A 360 -8.86 -32.01 -17.06
C VAL A 360 -9.04 -32.02 -15.55
N ALA A 361 -8.25 -31.25 -14.80
CA ALA A 361 -8.40 -31.13 -13.35
C ALA A 361 -9.78 -30.57 -12.97
N SER A 362 -10.24 -29.50 -13.63
CA SER A 362 -11.55 -28.89 -13.38
C SER A 362 -12.71 -29.84 -13.67
N ASP A 363 -12.69 -30.56 -14.80
CA ASP A 363 -13.73 -31.50 -15.18
C ASP A 363 -13.78 -32.69 -14.20
N ARG A 364 -12.62 -33.18 -13.76
CA ARG A 364 -12.52 -34.23 -12.72
C ARG A 364 -13.05 -33.75 -11.38
N LEU A 365 -12.77 -32.51 -10.96
CA LEU A 365 -13.31 -31.92 -9.73
C LEU A 365 -14.84 -31.79 -9.80
N VAL A 366 -15.37 -31.32 -10.93
CA VAL A 366 -16.82 -31.26 -11.16
C VAL A 366 -17.44 -32.66 -11.12
N MET A 367 -16.81 -33.66 -11.75
CA MET A 367 -17.27 -35.05 -11.70
C MET A 367 -17.27 -35.62 -10.27
N LEU A 368 -16.23 -35.33 -9.48
CA LEU A 368 -16.14 -35.75 -8.08
C LEU A 368 -17.24 -35.16 -7.22
N SER A 369 -17.75 -33.97 -7.55
CA SER A 369 -18.89 -33.37 -6.85
C SER A 369 -20.16 -34.23 -6.95
N CYS A 370 -20.30 -34.99 -8.04
CA CYS A 370 -21.41 -35.91 -8.30
C CYS A 370 -21.18 -37.33 -7.74
N SER A 371 -19.96 -37.67 -7.30
CA SER A 371 -19.61 -39.02 -6.83
C SER A 371 -20.16 -39.31 -5.42
N PRO A 372 -20.67 -40.53 -5.14
CA PRO A 372 -21.26 -40.87 -3.84
C PRO A 372 -20.24 -40.93 -2.69
N THR A 373 -18.96 -41.17 -2.97
CA THR A 373 -17.90 -41.30 -1.95
C THR A 373 -16.66 -40.49 -2.32
N LEU A 374 -16.29 -39.52 -1.48
CA LEU A 374 -15.09 -38.69 -1.61
C LEU A 374 -14.10 -39.04 -0.50
N SER A 375 -12.83 -39.23 -0.85
CA SER A 375 -11.73 -39.41 0.09
C SER A 375 -10.52 -38.56 -0.35
N VAL A 376 -9.61 -38.29 0.58
CA VAL A 376 -8.34 -37.58 0.29
C VAL A 376 -7.60 -38.24 -0.87
N SER A 377 -7.44 -39.56 -0.85
CA SER A 377 -6.75 -40.30 -1.92
C SER A 377 -7.43 -40.16 -3.27
N LYS A 378 -8.77 -40.20 -3.34
CA LYS A 378 -9.49 -39.99 -4.61
C LYS A 378 -9.30 -38.58 -5.16
N LEU A 379 -9.26 -37.59 -4.29
CA LEU A 379 -9.03 -36.20 -4.69
C LEU A 379 -7.59 -36.00 -5.18
N LEU A 380 -6.60 -36.59 -4.50
CA LEU A 380 -5.20 -36.59 -4.95
C LEU A 380 -5.03 -37.25 -6.32
N VAL A 381 -5.65 -38.41 -6.54
CA VAL A 381 -5.60 -39.12 -7.83
C VAL A 381 -6.30 -38.33 -8.94
N ALA A 382 -7.40 -37.64 -8.64
CA ALA A 382 -8.09 -36.82 -9.64
C ALA A 382 -7.23 -35.64 -10.11
N VAL A 383 -6.41 -35.11 -9.22
CA VAL A 383 -5.55 -33.95 -9.49
C VAL A 383 -4.19 -34.36 -10.05
N ALA A 384 -3.71 -35.55 -9.72
CA ALA A 384 -2.55 -36.16 -10.36
C ALA A 384 -2.88 -36.50 -11.83
N THR A 385 -2.15 -35.91 -12.77
CA THR A 385 -2.22 -36.34 -14.17
C THR A 385 -1.43 -37.64 -14.38
N ASP A 386 -1.86 -38.46 -15.33
CA ASP A 386 -1.23 -39.74 -15.73
C ASP A 386 0.15 -39.57 -16.41
N SER A 387 0.89 -38.52 -16.07
CA SER A 387 2.22 -38.24 -16.60
C SER A 387 3.21 -39.25 -16.01
N THR A 388 3.56 -40.24 -16.84
CA THR A 388 4.64 -41.20 -16.62
C THR A 388 5.90 -40.50 -16.10
N GLU A 389 6.42 -41.02 -14.99
CA GLU A 389 7.77 -40.91 -14.46
C GLU A 389 8.61 -39.76 -15.06
N THR A 390 8.72 -38.64 -14.33
CA THR A 390 9.69 -37.51 -14.44
C THR A 390 9.20 -36.11 -14.85
N SER A 391 7.93 -35.87 -15.24
CA SER A 391 7.46 -34.49 -15.45
C SER A 391 6.69 -33.94 -14.25
N THR A 392 7.39 -33.18 -13.39
CA THR A 392 6.74 -32.27 -12.45
C THR A 392 5.93 -31.24 -13.25
N HIS A 393 4.65 -31.03 -12.90
CA HIS A 393 3.81 -29.99 -13.51
C HIS A 393 4.55 -28.66 -13.61
N HIS A 394 4.26 -27.88 -14.65
CA HIS A 394 4.70 -26.50 -14.68
C HIS A 394 4.17 -25.77 -13.43
N PRO A 395 4.98 -24.93 -12.74
CA PRO A 395 4.57 -24.29 -11.49
C PRO A 395 3.24 -23.52 -11.57
N SER A 396 2.94 -22.91 -12.73
CA SER A 396 1.67 -22.22 -12.95
C SER A 396 0.46 -23.15 -12.96
N THR A 397 0.58 -24.35 -13.53
CA THR A 397 -0.50 -25.35 -13.54
C THR A 397 -0.82 -25.77 -12.10
N ASN A 398 0.21 -26.02 -11.30
CA ASN A 398 0.04 -26.34 -9.87
C ASN A 398 -0.70 -25.22 -9.14
N ARG A 399 -0.36 -23.94 -9.37
CA ARG A 399 -1.06 -22.81 -8.75
C ARG A 399 -2.53 -22.72 -9.16
N ILE A 400 -2.86 -22.98 -10.42
CA ILE A 400 -4.26 -23.04 -10.89
C ILE A 400 -5.00 -24.17 -10.19
N ILE A 401 -4.42 -25.37 -10.18
CA ILE A 401 -4.97 -26.56 -9.53
C ILE A 401 -5.21 -26.31 -8.04
N GLN A 402 -4.24 -25.73 -7.33
CA GLN A 402 -4.37 -25.36 -5.92
C GLN A 402 -5.51 -24.37 -5.69
N HIS A 403 -5.63 -23.36 -6.56
CA HIS A 403 -6.74 -22.40 -6.48
C HIS A 403 -8.09 -23.11 -6.66
N LEU A 404 -8.22 -23.94 -7.70
CA LEU A 404 -9.43 -24.74 -7.93
C LEU A 404 -9.74 -25.67 -6.75
N LEU A 405 -8.72 -26.27 -6.12
CA LEU A 405 -8.89 -27.12 -4.95
C LEU A 405 -9.39 -26.34 -3.74
N VAL A 406 -8.82 -25.17 -3.45
CA VAL A 406 -9.30 -24.29 -2.38
C VAL A 406 -10.78 -23.95 -2.58
N ILE A 407 -11.16 -23.56 -3.80
CA ILE A 407 -12.57 -23.31 -4.14
C ILE A 407 -13.41 -24.58 -3.99
N TYR A 408 -12.94 -25.73 -4.48
CA TYR A 408 -13.67 -26.99 -4.36
C TYR A 408 -13.94 -27.35 -2.89
N LEU A 409 -12.91 -27.25 -2.04
CA LEU A 409 -13.01 -27.53 -0.62
C LEU A 409 -13.97 -26.58 0.10
N LEU A 410 -14.09 -25.32 -0.35
CA LEU A 410 -14.98 -24.35 0.30
C LEU A 410 -16.42 -24.41 -0.21
N PHE A 411 -16.65 -24.66 -1.49
CA PHE A 411 -17.99 -24.51 -2.08
C PHE A 411 -18.78 -25.82 -2.18
N PHE A 412 -18.13 -26.98 -2.09
CA PHE A 412 -18.79 -28.28 -2.19
C PHE A 412 -18.92 -28.95 -0.82
N SER A 413 -20.14 -29.40 -0.49
CA SER A 413 -20.44 -30.06 0.80
C SER A 413 -19.58 -31.28 1.07
N ARG A 414 -19.22 -32.03 0.02
CA ARG A 414 -18.30 -33.18 0.11
C ARG A 414 -16.87 -32.73 0.40
N GLY A 415 -16.43 -31.62 -0.19
CA GLY A 415 -15.14 -31.00 0.09
C GLY A 415 -14.98 -30.67 1.58
N HIS A 416 -16.04 -30.15 2.22
CA HIS A 416 -16.04 -29.81 3.66
C HIS A 416 -15.61 -30.97 4.55
N THR A 417 -16.03 -32.19 4.23
CA THR A 417 -15.75 -33.38 5.07
C THR A 417 -14.29 -33.80 5.08
N ILE A 418 -13.54 -33.48 4.03
CA ILE A 418 -12.12 -33.85 3.90
C ILE A 418 -11.18 -32.65 3.95
N ALA A 419 -11.72 -31.43 4.04
CA ALA A 419 -10.96 -30.19 3.88
C ALA A 419 -9.76 -30.09 4.83
N LYS A 420 -9.95 -30.38 6.12
CA LYS A 420 -8.88 -30.34 7.14
C LYS A 420 -7.73 -31.28 6.81
N ALA A 421 -8.05 -32.57 6.65
CA ALA A 421 -7.08 -33.61 6.30
C ALA A 421 -6.37 -33.35 4.95
N PHE A 422 -7.08 -32.80 3.98
CA PHE A 422 -6.49 -32.48 2.67
C PHE A 422 -5.59 -31.25 2.72
N ILE A 423 -5.97 -30.20 3.46
CA ILE A 423 -5.14 -29.00 3.65
C ILE A 423 -3.85 -29.37 4.38
N ALA A 424 -3.91 -30.15 5.45
CA ALA A 424 -2.73 -30.64 6.15
C ALA A 424 -1.76 -31.42 5.22
N HIS A 425 -2.30 -32.11 4.21
CA HIS A 425 -1.49 -32.76 3.19
C HIS A 425 -0.91 -31.78 2.14
N MET A 426 -1.69 -30.78 1.71
CA MET A 426 -1.23 -29.76 0.75
C MET A 426 -0.15 -28.84 1.31
N THR A 427 -0.18 -28.56 2.61
CA THR A 427 0.69 -27.58 3.28
C THR A 427 1.91 -28.21 3.94
N GLN A 428 2.38 -29.35 3.43
CA GLN A 428 3.59 -30.03 3.94
C GLN A 428 4.87 -29.22 3.73
N THR A 429 4.90 -28.31 2.74
CA THR A 429 6.02 -27.41 2.53
C THR A 429 5.65 -26.00 2.95
N VAL A 430 6.65 -25.25 3.41
CA VAL A 430 6.48 -23.86 3.85
C VAL A 430 5.91 -23.00 2.71
N GLU A 431 6.41 -23.17 1.49
CA GLU A 431 5.97 -22.41 0.32
C GLU A 431 4.50 -22.66 -0.03
N THR A 432 4.06 -23.93 -0.08
CA THR A 432 2.65 -24.25 -0.38
C THR A 432 1.72 -23.84 0.77
N ALA A 433 2.19 -23.91 2.02
CA ALA A 433 1.45 -23.40 3.17
C ALA A 433 1.17 -21.90 3.05
N TYR A 434 2.17 -21.09 2.66
CA TYR A 434 1.99 -19.65 2.43
C TYR A 434 1.04 -19.38 1.26
N GLU A 435 1.19 -20.07 0.13
CA GLU A 435 0.35 -19.88 -1.05
C GLU A 435 -1.13 -20.20 -0.77
N VAL A 436 -1.39 -21.38 -0.19
CA VAL A 436 -2.74 -21.85 0.15
C VAL A 436 -3.38 -20.95 1.20
N SER A 437 -2.64 -20.54 2.23
CA SER A 437 -3.15 -19.63 3.25
C SER A 437 -3.53 -18.26 2.66
N ASN A 438 -2.73 -17.71 1.75
CA ASN A 438 -3.09 -16.47 1.07
C ASN A 438 -4.35 -16.63 0.20
N MET A 439 -4.50 -17.74 -0.54
CA MET A 439 -5.71 -18.02 -1.33
C MET A 439 -6.95 -18.15 -0.45
N LEU A 440 -6.86 -18.87 0.68
CA LEU A 440 -7.93 -19.01 1.66
C LEU A 440 -8.32 -17.66 2.25
N ALA A 441 -7.35 -16.84 2.64
CA ALA A 441 -7.58 -15.52 3.21
C ALA A 441 -8.27 -14.58 2.20
N ARG A 442 -7.81 -14.53 0.95
CA ARG A 442 -8.45 -13.76 -0.13
C ARG A 442 -9.89 -14.21 -0.38
N THR A 443 -10.10 -15.53 -0.45
CA THR A 443 -11.44 -16.09 -0.65
C THR A 443 -12.36 -15.76 0.52
N ALA A 444 -11.91 -15.92 1.76
CA ALA A 444 -12.69 -15.60 2.96
C ALA A 444 -13.09 -14.11 3.00
N ASN A 445 -12.16 -13.21 2.69
CA ASN A 445 -12.42 -11.77 2.64
C ASN A 445 -13.38 -11.38 1.52
N ARG A 446 -13.23 -11.96 0.33
CA ARG A 446 -14.20 -11.77 -0.76
C ARG A 446 -15.59 -12.20 -0.34
N LEU A 447 -15.70 -13.37 0.30
CA LEU A 447 -16.99 -13.90 0.75
C LEU A 447 -17.62 -13.07 1.87
N SER A 448 -16.82 -12.50 2.78
CA SER A 448 -17.33 -11.62 3.83
C SER A 448 -17.97 -10.34 3.25
N ILE A 449 -17.37 -9.77 2.20
CA ILE A 449 -17.91 -8.62 1.46
C ILE A 449 -19.24 -8.99 0.77
N LEU A 450 -19.35 -10.21 0.24
CA LEU A 450 -20.57 -10.73 -0.42
C LEU A 450 -21.70 -11.09 0.57
N GLY A 451 -21.45 -11.09 1.88
CA GLY A 451 -22.45 -11.17 2.92
C GLY A 451 -22.90 -12.57 3.36
N LEU A 452 -24.03 -12.62 4.07
CA LEU A 452 -24.49 -13.77 4.89
C LEU A 452 -24.65 -15.10 4.14
N LYS A 453 -24.85 -15.07 2.81
CA LYS A 453 -25.00 -16.27 1.97
C LYS A 453 -23.82 -17.24 2.10
N TYR A 454 -22.64 -16.73 2.41
CA TYR A 454 -21.39 -17.49 2.45
C TYR A 454 -20.86 -17.76 3.86
N GLN A 455 -21.69 -17.56 4.91
CA GLN A 455 -21.24 -17.66 6.31
C GLN A 455 -20.61 -19.03 6.66
N ARG A 456 -21.12 -20.12 6.07
CA ARG A 456 -20.55 -21.47 6.27
C ARG A 456 -19.15 -21.58 5.65
N GLN A 457 -18.98 -21.05 4.44
CA GLN A 457 -17.72 -21.06 3.71
C GLN A 457 -16.68 -20.18 4.39
N ILE A 458 -17.08 -19.00 4.87
CA ILE A 458 -16.22 -18.10 5.65
C ILE A 458 -15.73 -18.79 6.92
N LYS A 459 -16.64 -19.43 7.66
CA LYS A 459 -16.28 -20.17 8.88
C LYS A 459 -15.28 -21.28 8.57
N LEU A 460 -15.54 -22.10 7.54
CA LEU A 460 -14.63 -23.16 7.14
C LEU A 460 -13.26 -22.62 6.70
N ALA A 461 -13.21 -21.56 5.89
CA ALA A 461 -11.95 -20.96 5.46
C ALA A 461 -11.11 -20.47 6.65
N ASN A 462 -11.75 -19.83 7.63
CA ASN A 462 -11.07 -19.39 8.86
C ASN A 462 -10.59 -20.55 9.72
N GLU A 463 -11.35 -21.65 9.81
CA GLU A 463 -10.90 -22.87 10.50
C GLU A 463 -9.66 -23.48 9.82
N LEU A 464 -9.64 -23.55 8.48
CA LEU A 464 -8.49 -24.07 7.73
C LEU A 464 -7.26 -23.16 7.87
N LEU A 465 -7.45 -21.83 7.89
CA LEU A 465 -6.37 -20.88 8.15
C LEU A 465 -5.73 -21.06 9.53
N GLN A 466 -6.54 -21.31 10.56
CA GLN A 466 -6.04 -21.59 11.91
C GLN A 466 -5.25 -22.90 11.96
N GLU A 467 -5.72 -23.93 11.24
CA GLU A 467 -5.05 -25.22 11.17
C GLU A 467 -3.64 -25.11 10.56
N ILE A 468 -3.50 -24.39 9.45
CA ILE A 468 -2.19 -24.14 8.81
C ILE A 468 -1.25 -23.35 9.72
N GLN A 469 -1.78 -22.43 10.54
CA GLN A 469 -0.96 -21.64 11.48
C GLN A 469 -0.53 -22.43 12.72
N SER A 470 -1.25 -23.49 13.06
CA SER A 470 -0.97 -24.34 14.21
C SER A 470 -0.01 -25.50 13.92
N ALA A 471 0.24 -25.76 12.64
CA ALA A 471 1.18 -26.78 12.13
C ALA A 471 2.55 -26.18 11.89
#